data_AF-A0A7Z2ZLW7-F1
#
_entry.id   AF-A0A7Z2ZLW7-F1
#
_cell.length_a   1.000
_cell.length_b   1.000
_cell.length_c   1.000
_cell.angle_alpha   90.00
_cell.angle_beta   90.00
_cell.angle_gamma   90.00
#
_symmetry.space_group_name_H-M   'P 1'
#
loop_
_entity.id
_entity.type
_entity.pdbx_description
1 polymer ?
#
loop_
_entity_poly.entity_id
_entity_poly.type
_entity_poly.pdbx_seq_one_letter_code
_entity_poly.pdbx_strand_id
1 'polypeptide(L)'
;MFSLAIVGISDYEGSVSWFGLAIFGISDYEKAVGWFGLAIVRNFDYEGSVGWFGLAIVGISDYEGVVGWFGLAIVAFCDNGQAVGVFGLAIVAFCDNEQAVGVFGLAIVAFCDNEGAVALFGLSIVAFCDNGQAVGVFGLAIVAFCDNEGAVALFGLVIVAFCDNEGGVNLAGLTIVGFRSSIS
;
A
#
# COMPACT_ATOMS: atom_id res chain seq x y z
N MET A 1 4.49 -4.90 25.21
CA MET A 1 5.20 -4.15 26.28
C MET A 1 5.06 -2.65 26.05
N PHE A 2 5.15 -1.82 27.10
CA PHE A 2 5.14 -0.36 27.00
C PHE A 2 6.53 0.21 27.29
N SER A 3 7.08 1.03 26.39
CA SER A 3 8.36 1.72 26.61
C SER A 3 8.37 3.11 25.95
N LEU A 4 9.14 4.04 26.49
CA LEU A 4 9.34 5.37 25.89
C LEU A 4 9.95 5.26 24.49
N ALA A 5 10.92 4.37 24.33
CA ALA A 5 11.49 3.97 23.05
C ALA A 5 11.63 2.46 23.03
N ILE A 6 11.18 1.81 21.96
CA ILE A 6 11.42 0.38 21.74
C ILE A 6 12.52 0.28 20.70
N VAL A 7 13.64 -0.30 21.10
CA VAL A 7 14.69 -0.80 20.20
C VAL A 7 14.79 -2.29 20.51
N GLY A 8 14.36 -3.13 19.58
CA GLY A 8 14.29 -4.56 19.84
C GLY A 8 14.44 -5.40 18.59
N ILE A 9 15.35 -6.38 18.68
CA ILE A 9 15.35 -7.62 17.92
C ILE A 9 14.66 -8.63 18.83
N SER A 10 13.59 -9.25 18.36
CA SER A 10 12.88 -10.26 19.15
C SER A 10 12.22 -11.30 18.27
N ASP A 11 12.47 -12.56 18.60
CA ASP A 11 11.75 -13.72 18.10
C ASP A 11 10.64 -14.05 19.08
N TYR A 12 9.41 -14.16 18.60
CA TYR A 12 8.25 -14.51 19.42
C TYR A 12 7.30 -15.43 18.66
N GLU A 13 7.04 -16.61 19.24
CA GLU A 13 6.12 -17.63 18.68
C GLU A 13 4.63 -17.35 19.04
N GLY A 14 4.29 -16.13 19.49
CA GLY A 14 2.96 -15.79 19.99
C GLY A 14 2.49 -14.40 19.56
N SER A 15 1.17 -14.14 19.63
CA SER A 15 0.64 -12.82 19.31
C SER A 15 1.00 -11.78 20.36
N VAL A 16 1.59 -10.68 19.93
CA VAL A 16 2.08 -9.64 20.83
C VAL A 16 1.72 -8.24 20.35
N SER A 17 1.53 -7.32 21.30
CA SER A 17 1.37 -5.90 21.03
C SER A 17 2.43 -5.06 21.72
N TRP A 18 2.98 -4.11 20.96
CA TRP A 18 4.05 -3.23 21.36
C TRP A 18 3.58 -1.77 21.34
N PHE A 19 3.87 -1.07 22.44
CA PHE A 19 3.47 0.32 22.62
C PHE A 19 4.71 1.16 22.95
N GLY A 20 4.99 2.18 22.17
CA GLY A 20 6.02 3.15 22.53
C GLY A 20 5.98 4.43 21.71
N LEU A 21 6.50 5.53 22.24
CA LEU A 21 6.45 6.82 21.52
C LEU A 21 7.27 6.77 20.23
N ALA A 22 8.47 6.19 20.29
CA ALA A 22 9.30 5.91 19.13
C ALA A 22 9.64 4.43 19.08
N ILE A 23 9.44 3.79 17.92
CA ILE A 23 9.71 2.37 17.73
C ILE A 23 10.71 2.21 16.59
N PHE A 24 11.81 1.53 16.90
CA PHE A 24 12.85 1.12 15.96
C PHE A 24 13.21 -0.36 16.19
N GLY A 25 13.67 -1.04 15.15
CA GLY A 25 14.16 -2.41 15.25
C GLY A 25 13.95 -3.24 13.99
N ILE A 26 14.35 -4.51 14.11
CA ILE A 26 14.21 -5.57 13.12
C ILE A 26 13.59 -6.73 13.89
N SER A 27 12.65 -7.46 13.34
CA SER A 27 12.06 -8.59 14.05
C SER A 27 11.62 -9.67 13.10
N ASP A 28 11.71 -10.92 13.58
CA ASP A 28 11.18 -12.10 12.91
C ASP A 28 10.06 -12.65 13.79
N TYR A 29 8.87 -12.86 13.22
CA TYR A 29 7.74 -13.44 13.95
C TYR A 29 7.00 -14.46 13.09
N GLU A 30 6.25 -15.36 13.74
CA GLU A 30 5.44 -16.39 13.05
C GLU A 30 3.92 -16.20 13.26
N LYS A 31 3.49 -15.22 14.06
CA LYS A 31 2.07 -14.99 14.43
C LYS A 31 1.72 -13.52 14.61
N ALA A 32 0.42 -13.22 14.74
CA ALA A 32 -0.07 -11.86 14.56
C ALA A 32 0.53 -10.81 15.52
N VAL A 33 1.03 -9.69 14.98
CA VAL A 33 1.68 -8.63 15.77
C VAL A 33 1.04 -7.26 15.55
N GLY A 34 0.88 -6.50 16.64
CA GLY A 34 0.39 -5.12 16.60
C GLY A 34 1.41 -4.11 17.16
N TRP A 35 1.67 -3.04 16.44
CA TRP A 35 2.61 -2.00 16.84
C TRP A 35 1.97 -0.64 16.91
N PHE A 36 2.16 0.05 18.04
CA PHE A 36 1.51 1.32 18.34
C PHE A 36 2.55 2.33 18.78
N GLY A 37 2.75 3.39 17.99
CA GLY A 37 3.67 4.46 18.37
C GLY A 37 3.47 5.78 17.65
N LEU A 38 4.11 6.84 18.15
CA LEU A 38 4.01 8.15 17.51
C LEU A 38 4.79 8.15 16.19
N ALA A 39 6.02 7.62 16.23
CA ALA A 39 6.90 7.45 15.08
C ALA A 39 7.41 6.01 15.03
N ILE A 40 7.27 5.36 13.88
CA ILE A 40 7.68 3.97 13.65
C ILE A 40 8.62 3.95 12.45
N VAL A 41 9.82 3.42 12.62
CA VAL A 41 10.77 3.16 11.52
C VAL A 41 11.29 1.74 11.64
N ARG A 42 11.02 0.89 10.64
CA ARG A 42 11.29 -0.54 10.78
C ARG A 42 11.52 -1.27 9.45
N ASN A 43 12.24 -2.40 9.54
CA ASN A 43 12.41 -3.42 8.51
C ASN A 43 12.04 -4.79 9.10
N PHE A 44 11.32 -5.64 8.36
CA PHE A 44 10.78 -6.92 8.85
C PHE A 44 10.79 -8.02 7.81
N ASP A 45 10.93 -9.24 8.31
CA ASP A 45 10.71 -10.50 7.64
C ASP A 45 9.73 -11.33 8.50
N TYR A 46 8.67 -11.92 7.94
CA TYR A 46 7.54 -12.39 8.76
C TYR A 46 6.70 -13.52 8.10
N GLU A 47 5.96 -14.30 8.91
CA GLU A 47 4.87 -15.21 8.46
C GLU A 47 3.61 -15.01 9.37
N GLY A 48 2.43 -14.63 8.82
CA GLY A 48 1.11 -14.49 9.52
C GLY A 48 0.21 -13.21 9.34
N SER A 49 0.07 -12.30 10.31
CA SER A 49 -0.53 -10.95 10.06
C SER A 49 0.03 -9.81 10.94
N VAL A 50 0.33 -8.64 10.36
CA VAL A 50 0.88 -7.49 11.13
C VAL A 50 0.06 -6.22 10.96
N GLY A 51 -0.15 -5.49 12.06
CA GLY A 51 -0.79 -4.18 12.07
C GLY A 51 0.11 -3.09 12.67
N TRP A 52 0.24 -1.96 11.97
CA TRP A 52 0.99 -0.78 12.38
C TRP A 52 0.06 0.39 12.62
N PHE A 53 0.22 1.06 13.76
CA PHE A 53 -0.58 2.22 14.14
C PHE A 53 0.33 3.34 14.64
N GLY A 54 0.37 4.46 13.93
CA GLY A 54 1.15 5.60 14.39
C GLY A 54 0.91 6.90 13.67
N LEU A 55 1.45 8.02 14.16
CA LEU A 55 1.28 9.30 13.45
C LEU A 55 2.15 9.34 12.19
N ALA A 56 3.41 8.92 12.31
CA ALA A 56 4.35 8.80 11.20
C ALA A 56 4.91 7.39 11.15
N ILE A 57 4.82 6.75 9.99
CA ILE A 57 5.32 5.39 9.80
C ILE A 57 6.22 5.33 8.57
N VAL A 58 7.39 4.74 8.74
CA VAL A 58 8.26 4.28 7.66
C VAL A 58 8.47 2.79 7.85
N GLY A 59 8.02 2.02 6.87
CA GLY A 59 7.99 0.58 6.94
C GLY A 59 8.62 -0.06 5.72
N ILE A 60 9.47 -1.05 5.94
CA ILE A 60 9.86 -2.03 4.93
C ILE A 60 9.38 -3.38 5.46
N SER A 61 8.64 -4.11 4.65
CA SER A 61 8.19 -5.48 4.96
C SER A 61 8.43 -6.36 3.75
N ASP A 62 9.13 -7.48 3.97
CA ASP A 62 9.28 -8.63 3.07
C ASP A 62 8.53 -9.81 3.70
N TYR A 63 7.60 -10.44 2.98
CA TYR A 63 6.52 -11.14 3.67
C TYR A 63 5.68 -12.18 2.91
N GLU A 64 5.18 -13.21 3.61
CA GLU A 64 4.05 -14.06 3.17
C GLU A 64 2.81 -13.88 4.09
N GLY A 65 1.94 -12.92 3.78
CA GLY A 65 0.57 -12.86 4.33
C GLY A 65 -0.11 -11.49 4.40
N VAL A 66 -0.81 -11.14 5.49
CA VAL A 66 -1.58 -9.87 5.58
C VAL A 66 -0.91 -8.77 6.41
N VAL A 67 -0.60 -7.62 5.79
CA VAL A 67 -0.05 -6.42 6.46
C VAL A 67 -1.03 -5.24 6.42
N GLY A 68 -1.17 -4.55 7.53
CA GLY A 68 -1.95 -3.32 7.67
C GLY A 68 -1.13 -2.17 8.23
N TRP A 69 -1.11 -1.02 7.55
CA TRP A 69 -0.49 0.22 8.01
C TRP A 69 -1.55 1.29 8.27
N PHE A 70 -1.53 1.94 9.44
CA PHE A 70 -2.49 2.97 9.81
C PHE A 70 -1.80 4.19 10.43
N GLY A 71 -1.96 5.35 9.83
CA GLY A 71 -1.32 6.57 10.35
C GLY A 71 -1.63 7.86 9.63
N LEU A 72 -1.09 9.00 10.10
CA LEU A 72 -1.30 10.27 9.40
C LEU A 72 -0.41 10.38 8.16
N ALA A 73 0.87 10.05 8.32
CA ALA A 73 1.87 10.03 7.25
C ALA A 73 2.52 8.65 7.19
N ILE A 74 2.46 8.01 6.02
CA ILE A 74 3.00 6.66 5.82
C ILE A 74 3.92 6.65 4.61
N VAL A 75 5.09 6.07 4.79
CA VAL A 75 5.93 5.57 3.71
C VAL A 75 6.02 4.06 3.90
N ALA A 76 5.37 3.31 3.01
CA ALA A 76 5.33 1.86 3.06
C ALA A 76 6.08 1.29 1.85
N PHE A 77 7.04 0.43 2.13
CA PHE A 77 7.64 -0.49 1.17
C PHE A 77 7.16 -1.88 1.54
N CYS A 78 6.41 -2.49 0.63
CA CYS A 78 5.80 -3.77 0.83
C CYS A 78 6.29 -4.70 -0.27
N ASP A 79 6.83 -5.83 0.12
CA ASP A 79 7.09 -7.00 -0.72
C ASP A 79 6.34 -8.14 -0.02
N ASN A 80 5.27 -8.66 -0.62
CA ASN A 80 4.32 -9.52 0.09
C ASN A 80 3.64 -10.59 -0.79
N GLY A 81 3.40 -11.78 -0.26
CA GLY A 81 2.72 -12.88 -0.95
C GLY A 81 1.20 -12.97 -0.80
N GLN A 82 0.53 -12.13 0.02
CA GLN A 82 -0.94 -12.14 0.09
C GLN A 82 -1.57 -10.74 -0.02
N ALA A 83 -1.68 -9.98 1.07
CA ALA A 83 -2.48 -8.76 1.07
C ALA A 83 -1.88 -7.61 1.89
N VAL A 84 -1.97 -6.40 1.34
CA VAL A 84 -1.47 -5.18 1.94
C VAL A 84 -2.61 -4.16 2.03
N GLY A 85 -2.82 -3.62 3.23
CA GLY A 85 -3.70 -2.49 3.47
C GLY A 85 -2.92 -1.30 4.02
N VAL A 86 -3.06 -0.12 3.40
CA VAL A 86 -2.45 1.13 3.89
C VAL A 86 -3.53 2.18 4.05
N PHE A 87 -3.68 2.73 5.25
CA PHE A 87 -4.67 3.73 5.58
C PHE A 87 -4.03 4.96 6.23
N GLY A 88 -4.19 6.14 5.64
CA GLY A 88 -3.66 7.36 6.22
C GLY A 88 -4.04 8.65 5.52
N LEU A 89 -3.55 9.80 6.00
CA LEU A 89 -3.85 11.07 5.33
C LEU A 89 -2.93 11.30 4.12
N ALA A 90 -1.63 11.09 4.30
CA ALA A 90 -0.62 11.20 3.26
C ALA A 90 0.15 9.88 3.17
N ILE A 91 0.15 9.27 1.99
CA ILE A 91 0.71 7.94 1.78
C ILE A 91 1.66 7.97 0.59
N VAL A 92 2.83 7.41 0.79
CA VAL A 92 3.70 6.93 -0.29
C VAL A 92 3.81 5.42 -0.12
N ALA A 93 3.33 4.66 -1.10
CA ALA A 93 3.36 3.21 -1.09
C ALA A 93 4.16 2.71 -2.29
N PHE A 94 5.10 1.81 -2.02
CA PHE A 94 5.81 1.01 -3.02
C PHE A 94 5.49 -0.44 -2.70
N CYS A 95 4.66 -1.07 -3.52
CA CYS A 95 4.17 -2.41 -3.25
C CYS A 95 4.53 -3.33 -4.41
N ASP A 96 5.35 -4.33 -4.11
CA ASP A 96 5.41 -5.59 -4.82
C ASP A 96 4.49 -6.58 -4.08
N ASN A 97 3.50 -7.16 -4.77
CA ASN A 97 2.58 -8.09 -4.10
C ASN A 97 2.04 -9.14 -5.08
N GLU A 98 1.66 -10.30 -4.56
CA GLU A 98 1.11 -11.38 -5.39
C GLU A 98 -0.42 -11.35 -5.50
N GLN A 99 -1.17 -10.79 -4.53
CA GLN A 99 -2.65 -10.86 -4.57
C GLN A 99 -3.40 -9.55 -4.45
N ALA A 100 -3.19 -8.75 -3.41
CA ALA A 100 -4.08 -7.60 -3.18
C ALA A 100 -3.43 -6.43 -2.44
N VAL A 101 -3.46 -5.24 -3.04
CA VAL A 101 -3.03 -4.00 -2.41
C VAL A 101 -4.21 -3.04 -2.33
N GLY A 102 -4.54 -2.60 -1.12
CA GLY A 102 -5.54 -1.57 -0.85
C GLY A 102 -4.90 -0.36 -0.19
N VAL A 103 -5.01 0.82 -0.81
CA VAL A 103 -4.51 2.08 -0.23
C VAL A 103 -5.65 3.08 -0.12
N PHE A 104 -5.85 3.62 1.08
CA PHE A 104 -6.88 4.60 1.37
C PHE A 104 -6.27 5.83 2.04
N GLY A 105 -6.42 7.00 1.43
CA GLY A 105 -5.96 8.24 2.05
C GLY A 105 -6.32 9.52 1.31
N LEU A 106 -6.06 10.68 1.90
CA LEU A 106 -6.36 11.95 1.22
C LEU A 106 -5.43 12.20 0.03
N ALA A 107 -4.12 12.01 0.25
CA ALA A 107 -3.09 12.13 -0.77
C ALA A 107 -2.31 10.82 -0.88
N ILE A 108 -2.31 10.23 -2.08
CA ILE A 108 -1.67 8.95 -2.35
C ILE A 108 -0.66 9.14 -3.48
N VAL A 109 0.55 8.67 -3.26
CA VAL A 109 1.49 8.29 -4.31
C VAL A 109 1.71 6.79 -4.19
N ALA A 110 1.32 6.05 -5.22
CA ALA A 110 1.44 4.60 -5.24
C ALA A 110 2.30 4.16 -6.42
N PHE A 111 3.26 3.30 -6.14
CA PHE A 111 3.99 2.50 -7.10
C PHE A 111 3.63 1.06 -6.80
N CYS A 112 3.02 0.37 -7.77
CA CYS A 112 2.58 -1.00 -7.63
C CYS A 112 3.18 -1.82 -8.75
N ASP A 113 3.76 -2.94 -8.39
CA ASP A 113 4.12 -4.04 -9.29
C ASP A 113 3.42 -5.26 -8.68
N ASN A 114 2.32 -5.74 -9.23
CA ASN A 114 1.49 -6.71 -8.52
C ASN A 114 0.75 -7.65 -9.46
N GLU A 115 0.97 -8.95 -9.31
CA GLU A 115 0.25 -9.97 -10.10
C GLU A 115 -1.26 -9.95 -9.82
N GLY A 116 -1.65 -9.46 -8.65
CA GLY A 116 -3.02 -9.43 -8.17
C GLY A 116 -3.80 -8.15 -8.50
N ALA A 117 -4.61 -7.70 -7.55
CA ALA A 117 -5.47 -6.52 -7.68
C ALA A 117 -4.98 -5.34 -6.84
N VAL A 118 -5.09 -4.13 -7.39
CA VAL A 118 -4.80 -2.86 -6.71
C VAL A 118 -6.07 -2.03 -6.60
N ALA A 119 -6.35 -1.54 -5.41
CA ALA A 119 -7.43 -0.59 -5.13
C ALA A 119 -6.89 0.65 -4.42
N LEU A 120 -6.99 1.81 -5.06
CA LEU A 120 -6.58 3.10 -4.51
C LEU A 120 -7.80 3.99 -4.32
N PHE A 121 -7.99 4.51 -3.11
CA PHE A 121 -9.07 5.44 -2.79
C PHE A 121 -8.53 6.70 -2.13
N GLY A 122 -8.80 7.86 -2.71
CA GLY A 122 -8.32 9.10 -2.14
C GLY A 122 -8.80 10.38 -2.79
N LEU A 123 -8.39 11.54 -2.27
CA LEU A 123 -8.79 12.81 -2.85
C LEU A 123 -7.87 13.18 -4.02
N SER A 124 -6.56 13.03 -3.84
CA SER A 124 -5.56 13.21 -4.89
C SER A 124 -4.68 11.96 -4.98
N ILE A 125 -4.61 11.36 -6.17
CA ILE A 125 -3.90 10.11 -6.39
C ILE A 125 -2.93 10.27 -7.55
N VAL A 126 -1.70 9.86 -7.33
CA VAL A 126 -0.73 9.57 -8.38
C VAL A 126 -0.40 8.09 -8.27
N ALA A 127 -0.67 7.34 -9.33
CA ALA A 127 -0.48 5.90 -9.38
C ALA A 127 0.41 5.51 -10.56
N PHE A 128 1.40 4.67 -10.32
CA PHE A 128 2.19 3.96 -11.31
C PHE A 128 2.01 2.48 -11.03
N CYS A 129 1.22 1.78 -11.82
CA CYS A 129 0.86 0.39 -11.56
C CYS A 129 1.23 -0.47 -12.76
N ASP A 130 2.09 -1.46 -12.55
CA ASP A 130 2.25 -2.62 -13.40
C ASP A 130 1.48 -3.77 -12.72
N ASN A 131 0.43 -4.31 -13.35
CA ASN A 131 -0.43 -5.30 -12.70
C ASN A 131 -0.89 -6.43 -13.62
N GLY A 132 -1.10 -7.61 -13.01
CA GLY A 132 -1.62 -8.78 -13.72
C GLY A 132 -3.15 -8.81 -13.86
N GLN A 133 -3.91 -8.36 -12.84
CA GLN A 133 -5.36 -8.58 -12.82
C GLN A 133 -6.22 -7.32 -12.90
N ALA A 134 -6.18 -6.45 -11.90
CA ALA A 134 -7.12 -5.34 -11.85
C ALA A 134 -6.58 -4.14 -11.10
N VAL A 135 -6.73 -2.95 -11.67
CA VAL A 135 -6.42 -1.68 -11.00
C VAL A 135 -7.68 -0.83 -10.92
N GLY A 136 -8.15 -0.58 -9.70
CA GLY A 136 -9.25 0.33 -9.39
C GLY A 136 -8.75 1.58 -8.70
N VAL A 137 -8.96 2.75 -9.29
CA VAL A 137 -8.60 4.03 -8.68
C VAL A 137 -9.84 4.91 -8.55
N PHE A 138 -10.15 5.31 -7.34
CA PHE A 138 -11.25 6.23 -7.05
C PHE A 138 -10.72 7.48 -6.37
N GLY A 139 -10.90 8.64 -6.98
CA GLY A 139 -10.53 9.89 -6.34
C GLY A 139 -10.92 11.15 -7.07
N LEU A 140 -10.79 12.31 -6.42
CA LEU A 140 -11.23 13.57 -7.02
C LEU A 140 -10.29 13.99 -8.16
N ALA A 141 -8.99 13.91 -7.95
CA ALA A 141 -7.96 14.13 -8.96
C ALA A 141 -7.06 12.90 -9.08
N ILE A 142 -7.00 12.32 -10.27
CA ILE A 142 -6.24 11.10 -10.56
C ILE A 142 -5.21 11.40 -11.64
N VAL A 143 -3.96 11.02 -11.37
CA VAL A 143 -2.93 10.81 -12.38
C VAL A 143 -2.55 9.33 -12.31
N ALA A 144 -2.74 8.60 -13.41
CA ALA A 144 -2.47 7.17 -13.46
C ALA A 144 -1.57 6.84 -14.65
N PHE A 145 -0.53 6.06 -14.39
CA PHE A 145 0.27 5.36 -15.37
C PHE A 145 0.02 3.88 -15.10
N CYS A 146 -0.51 3.16 -16.08
CA CYS A 146 -0.81 1.75 -15.91
C CYS A 146 -0.22 0.95 -17.06
N ASP A 147 0.46 -0.14 -16.72
CA ASP A 147 0.71 -1.27 -17.59
C ASP A 147 -0.07 -2.44 -16.96
N ASN A 148 -1.07 -2.98 -17.64
CA ASN A 148 -1.93 -3.98 -17.00
C ASN A 148 -2.50 -4.98 -17.99
N GLU A 149 -2.22 -6.26 -17.76
CA GLU A 149 -2.79 -7.34 -18.57
C GLU A 149 -4.31 -7.42 -18.40
N GLY A 150 -4.80 -7.11 -17.19
CA GLY A 150 -6.21 -7.18 -16.86
C GLY A 150 -6.99 -5.86 -16.97
N ALA A 151 -7.96 -5.64 -16.08
CA ALA A 151 -8.88 -4.50 -16.17
C ALA A 151 -8.44 -3.27 -15.36
N VAL A 152 -8.54 -2.08 -15.94
CA VAL A 152 -8.31 -0.81 -15.23
C VAL A 152 -9.59 0.02 -15.18
N ALA A 153 -9.93 0.50 -13.99
CA ALA A 153 -11.09 1.36 -13.76
C ALA A 153 -10.69 2.60 -12.96
N LEU A 154 -10.79 3.78 -13.57
CA LEU A 154 -10.50 5.06 -12.94
C LEU A 154 -11.80 5.88 -12.82
N PHE A 155 -12.14 6.28 -11.60
CA PHE A 155 -13.33 7.05 -11.27
C PHE A 155 -12.93 8.33 -10.55
N GLY A 156 -13.17 9.48 -11.18
CA GLY A 156 -12.80 10.74 -10.58
C GLY A 156 -13.36 11.99 -11.23
N LEU A 157 -13.20 13.15 -10.60
CA LEU A 157 -13.65 14.40 -11.22
C LEU A 157 -12.71 14.78 -12.38
N VAL A 158 -11.40 14.69 -12.14
CA VAL A 158 -10.34 14.95 -13.11
C VAL A 158 -9.44 13.73 -13.20
N ILE A 159 -9.26 13.20 -14.41
CA ILE A 159 -8.43 12.03 -14.69
C ILE A 159 -7.41 12.38 -15.76
N VAL A 160 -6.14 12.13 -15.46
CA VAL A 160 -5.05 12.06 -16.43
C VAL A 160 -4.54 10.62 -16.41
N ALA A 161 -4.65 9.91 -17.52
CA ALA A 161 -4.30 8.49 -17.57
C ALA A 161 -3.44 8.16 -18.81
N PHE A 162 -2.38 7.42 -18.59
CA PHE A 162 -1.55 6.80 -19.62
C PHE A 162 -1.55 5.31 -19.37
N CYS A 163 -2.41 4.58 -20.07
CA CYS A 163 -2.60 3.15 -19.81
C CYS A 163 -2.27 2.35 -21.07
N ASP A 164 -1.31 1.44 -20.96
CA ASP A 164 -1.06 0.37 -21.92
C ASP A 164 -1.63 -0.91 -21.35
N ASN A 165 -2.83 -1.30 -21.79
CA ASN A 165 -3.52 -2.44 -21.19
C ASN A 165 -4.06 -3.36 -22.28
N GLU A 166 -3.80 -4.65 -22.11
CA GLU A 166 -4.41 -5.70 -22.93
C GLU A 166 -5.90 -5.84 -22.61
N GLY A 167 -6.26 -5.66 -21.33
CA GLY A 167 -7.63 -5.74 -20.85
C GLY A 167 -8.46 -4.45 -21.03
N GLY A 168 -9.58 -4.40 -20.33
CA GLY A 168 -10.56 -3.32 -20.44
C GLY A 168 -10.16 -2.07 -19.63
N VAL A 169 -10.25 -0.89 -20.24
CA VAL A 169 -10.07 0.40 -19.54
C VAL A 169 -11.41 1.12 -19.42
N ASN A 170 -11.83 1.42 -18.19
CA ASN A 170 -13.00 2.22 -17.88
C ASN A 170 -12.58 3.53 -17.21
N LEU A 171 -12.91 4.66 -17.84
CA LEU A 171 -12.64 5.99 -17.33
C LEU A 171 -13.96 6.71 -17.13
N ALA A 172 -14.25 7.13 -15.90
CA ALA A 172 -15.47 7.84 -15.56
C ALA A 172 -15.13 9.12 -14.80
N GLY A 173 -15.28 10.26 -15.48
CA GLY A 173 -15.03 11.56 -14.89
C GLY A 173 -15.56 12.73 -15.70
N LEU A 174 -15.56 13.90 -15.08
CA LEU A 174 -16.01 15.14 -15.73
C LEU A 174 -14.97 15.63 -16.73
N THR A 175 -13.69 15.46 -16.43
CA THR A 175 -12.58 15.81 -17.33
C THR A 175 -11.60 14.65 -17.39
N ILE A 176 -11.35 14.17 -18.60
CA ILE A 176 -10.47 13.02 -18.86
C ILE A 176 -9.47 13.41 -19.95
N VAL A 177 -8.18 13.25 -19.64
CA VAL A 177 -7.09 13.28 -20.60
C VAL A 177 -6.45 11.90 -20.58
N GLY A 178 -6.71 11.09 -21.61
CA GLY A 178 -6.29 9.70 -21.66
C GLY A 178 -5.46 9.41 -22.91
N PHE A 179 -4.38 8.65 -22.77
CA PHE A 179 -3.72 7.96 -23.87
C PHE A 179 -3.85 6.46 -23.68
N ARG A 180 -4.29 5.77 -24.73
CA ARG A 180 -4.34 4.31 -24.81
C ARG A 180 -3.45 3.88 -25.97
N SER A 181 -2.38 3.15 -25.71
CA SER A 181 -1.75 2.30 -26.72
C SER A 181 -2.55 1.00 -26.77
N SER A 182 -2.93 0.59 -27.97
CA SER A 182 -3.35 -0.79 -28.24
C SER A 182 -2.35 -1.32 -29.24
N ILE A 183 -1.35 -2.05 -28.78
CA ILE A 183 -0.54 -2.84 -29.72
C ILE A 183 -1.40 -4.06 -30.10
N SER A 184 -1.63 -4.15 -31.40
CA SER A 184 -2.47 -5.10 -32.13
C SER A 184 -1.92 -6.52 -32.15
#